data_AF-A0A7V9UBJ8-F1
#
_entry.id   AF-A0A7V9UBJ8-F1
#
_cell.length_a   1.000
_cell.length_b   1.000
_cell.length_c   1.000
_cell.angle_alpha   90.00
_cell.angle_beta   90.00
_cell.angle_gamma   90.00
#
_symmetry.space_group_name_H-M   'P 1'
#
loop_
_entity.id
_entity.type
_entity.pdbx_description
1 polymer ?
#
loop_
_entity_poly.entity_id
_entity_poly.type
_entity_poly.pdbx_seq_one_letter_code
_entity_poly.pdbx_strand_id
1 'polypeptide(L)'
;MAQVQRELSDVLIEHGAVTAEQFKAASEEEARTGESTWRILLANGSLSERDLVRGRADQIGLRFVDVTTGSPTVGALVKVPEEVARRQVVLPMFFEGDRLVVAMAEPTNHLALQELQTVTGSPVVPAAAHRQDLQQAITKAYERQMSTGPSAASASALPPRPNAPVFGPSDSSRPNGNGVGPGAPVPVEAEAVLKEPNLAEFLFAIIEGGASDLHMTVGLPPMMRVNGELSPLKGYRKLAAQDIQQLIYAILTQRQRETFEDKLELDISYSLPGHARFRVNVFQQREAVGSVMRMIP
;
A
#
# COMPACT_ATOMS: atom_id res chain seq x y z
N MET A 1 -27.42 28.97 17.57
CA MET A 1 -27.69 27.52 17.64
C MET A 1 -26.38 26.84 17.99
N ALA A 2 -26.19 26.44 19.24
CA ALA A 2 -24.97 25.80 19.70
C ALA A 2 -24.83 24.46 18.98
N GLN A 3 -23.72 24.29 18.27
CA GLN A 3 -23.38 23.04 17.59
C GLN A 3 -23.23 21.98 18.69
N VAL A 4 -24.19 21.07 18.78
CA VAL A 4 -24.17 19.95 19.73
C VAL A 4 -22.98 19.09 19.34
N GLN A 5 -21.83 19.33 19.97
CA GLN A 5 -20.71 18.40 19.93
C GLN A 5 -21.23 17.11 20.56
N ARG A 6 -21.30 16.03 19.77
CA ARG A 6 -21.57 14.69 20.32
C ARG A 6 -20.57 14.45 21.46
N GLU A 7 -21.07 14.08 22.64
CA GLU A 7 -20.18 13.77 23.75
C GLU A 7 -19.45 12.45 23.44
N LEU A 8 -18.17 12.37 23.85
CA LEU A 8 -17.33 11.19 23.59
C LEU A 8 -17.92 9.92 24.21
N SER A 9 -18.65 10.06 25.32
CA SER A 9 -19.43 9.02 25.99
C SER A 9 -20.45 8.38 25.04
N ASP A 10 -21.26 9.19 24.36
CA ASP A 10 -22.30 8.70 23.46
C ASP A 10 -21.71 7.95 22.28
N VAL A 11 -20.63 8.47 21.69
CA VAL A 11 -19.92 7.84 20.57
C VAL A 11 -19.35 6.47 20.97
N LEU A 12 -18.72 6.37 22.15
CA LEU A 12 -18.13 5.12 22.62
C LEU A 12 -19.20 4.06 22.98
N ILE A 13 -20.35 4.49 23.50
CA ILE A 13 -21.48 3.60 23.79
C ILE A 13 -22.15 3.13 22.49
N GLU A 14 -22.35 4.02 21.52
CA GLU A 14 -22.92 3.72 20.20
C GLU A 14 -22.09 2.66 19.44
N HIS A 15 -20.77 2.75 19.51
CA HIS A 15 -19.85 1.78 18.89
C HIS A 15 -19.63 0.51 19.73
N GLY A 16 -20.29 0.37 20.89
CA GLY A 16 -20.16 -0.80 21.77
C GLY A 16 -18.78 -0.93 22.43
N ALA A 17 -17.98 0.13 22.44
CA ALA A 17 -16.65 0.13 23.05
C ALA A 17 -16.71 0.15 24.59
N VAL A 18 -17.78 0.73 25.16
CA VAL A 18 -18.04 0.78 26.60
C VAL A 18 -19.55 0.67 26.82
N THR A 19 -19.98 -0.02 27.88
CA THR A 19 -21.40 -0.04 28.27
C THR A 19 -21.78 1.14 29.15
N ALA A 20 -23.05 1.53 29.14
CA ALA A 20 -23.56 2.60 30.00
C ALA A 20 -23.32 2.33 31.51
N GLU A 21 -23.36 1.05 31.91
CA GLU A 21 -23.07 0.64 33.29
C GLU A 21 -21.58 0.84 33.66
N GLN A 22 -20.67 0.44 32.76
CA GLN A 22 -19.22 0.63 32.96
C GLN A 22 -18.85 2.12 33.01
N PHE A 23 -19.44 2.95 32.14
CA PHE A 23 -19.23 4.40 32.16
C PHE A 23 -19.74 5.03 33.46
N LYS A 24 -20.94 4.65 33.92
CA LYS A 24 -21.50 5.14 35.17
C LYS A 24 -20.62 4.80 36.37
N ALA A 25 -20.16 3.55 36.47
CA ALA A 25 -19.25 3.12 37.54
C ALA A 25 -17.93 3.90 37.52
N ALA A 26 -17.37 4.18 36.34
CA ALA A 26 -16.15 4.98 36.23
C ALA A 26 -16.35 6.47 36.53
N SER A 27 -17.52 7.04 36.22
CA SER A 27 -17.87 8.43 36.55
C SER A 27 -18.11 8.63 38.04
N GLU A 28 -18.73 7.66 38.73
CA GLU A 28 -18.86 7.67 40.19
C GLU A 28 -17.49 7.58 40.88
N GLU A 29 -16.57 6.82 40.29
CA GLU A 29 -15.20 6.69 40.78
C GLU A 29 -14.35 7.95 40.51
N GLU A 30 -14.53 8.63 39.37
CA GLU A 30 -13.96 9.96 39.10
C GLU A 30 -14.43 10.99 40.14
N ALA A 31 -15.71 10.98 40.52
CA ALA A 31 -16.23 11.86 41.56
C ALA A 31 -15.61 11.60 42.94
N ARG A 32 -15.13 10.37 43.20
CA ARG A 32 -14.52 9.95 44.47
C ARG A 32 -13.01 10.15 44.52
N THR A 33 -12.32 9.90 43.42
CA THR A 33 -10.84 9.88 43.33
C THR A 33 -10.28 11.14 42.68
N GLY A 34 -11.07 11.86 41.89
CA GLY A 34 -10.63 12.96 41.04
C GLY A 34 -9.82 12.52 39.82
N GLU A 35 -9.67 11.21 39.58
CA GLU A 35 -9.03 10.69 38.38
C GLU A 35 -9.98 10.73 37.19
N SER A 36 -9.45 10.98 35.98
CA SER A 36 -10.27 11.04 34.78
C SER A 36 -11.03 9.73 34.53
N THR A 37 -12.34 9.81 34.31
CA THR A 37 -13.20 8.66 33.95
C THR A 37 -12.58 7.78 32.86
N TRP A 38 -11.96 8.39 31.84
CA TRP A 38 -11.31 7.67 30.74
C TRP A 38 -10.07 6.89 31.19
N ARG A 39 -9.30 7.44 32.14
CA ARG A 39 -8.13 6.77 32.71
C ARG A 39 -8.54 5.56 33.55
N ILE A 40 -9.64 5.68 34.29
CA ILE A 40 -10.23 4.58 35.08
C ILE A 40 -10.71 3.45 34.15
N LEU A 41 -11.40 3.79 33.06
CA LEU A 41 -11.86 2.82 32.05
C LEU A 41 -10.72 2.14 31.29
N LEU A 42 -9.62 2.85 31.03
CA LEU A 42 -8.41 2.24 30.46
C LEU A 42 -7.73 1.30 31.46
N ALA A 43 -7.62 1.72 32.72
CA ALA A 43 -6.92 0.97 33.77
C ALA A 43 -7.65 -0.34 34.14
N ASN A 44 -8.99 -0.33 34.13
CA ASN A 44 -9.80 -1.51 34.42
C ASN A 44 -10.02 -2.42 33.20
N GLY A 45 -9.49 -2.05 32.02
CA GLY A 45 -9.62 -2.80 30.77
C GLY A 45 -11.01 -2.78 30.13
N SER A 46 -11.94 -1.97 30.64
CA SER A 46 -13.29 -1.83 30.08
C SER A 46 -13.33 -0.99 28.81
N LEU A 47 -12.29 -0.18 28.59
CA LEU A 47 -12.09 0.60 27.37
C LEU A 47 -10.69 0.34 26.83
N SER A 48 -10.59 0.01 25.54
CA SER A 48 -9.31 -0.05 24.84
C SER A 48 -8.84 1.34 24.45
N GLU A 49 -7.53 1.59 24.53
CA GLU A 49 -6.92 2.84 24.04
C GLU A 49 -7.22 3.06 22.54
N ARG A 50 -7.34 1.99 21.75
CA ARG A 50 -7.71 2.08 20.34
C ARG A 50 -9.13 2.61 20.14
N ASP A 51 -10.07 2.13 20.95
CA ASP A 51 -11.47 2.55 20.84
C ASP A 51 -11.67 3.97 21.37
N LEU A 52 -10.93 4.36 22.42
CA LEU A 52 -10.89 5.74 22.89
C LEU A 52 -10.37 6.70 21.81
N VAL A 53 -9.28 6.34 21.12
CA VAL A 53 -8.72 7.15 20.02
C VAL A 53 -9.69 7.23 18.85
N ARG A 54 -10.36 6.12 18.49
CA ARG A 54 -11.39 6.11 17.44
C ARG A 54 -12.56 7.03 17.77
N GLY A 55 -13.15 6.87 18.97
CA GLY A 55 -14.27 7.71 19.40
C GLY A 55 -13.90 9.20 19.45
N ARG A 56 -12.66 9.51 19.88
CA ARG A 56 -12.13 10.89 19.87
C ARG A 56 -12.02 11.43 18.46
N ALA A 57 -11.52 10.63 17.50
CA ALA A 57 -11.39 11.01 16.10
C ALA A 57 -12.76 11.29 15.45
N ASP A 58 -13.75 10.44 15.71
CA ASP A 58 -15.11 10.63 15.20
C ASP A 58 -15.78 11.89 15.79
N GLN A 59 -15.54 12.16 17.08
CA GLN A 59 -16.04 13.38 17.74
C GLN A 59 -15.54 14.66 17.07
N ILE A 60 -14.29 14.67 16.59
CA ILE A 60 -13.67 15.80 15.88
C ILE A 60 -13.81 15.71 14.36
N GLY A 61 -14.59 14.74 13.86
CA GLY A 61 -14.90 14.56 12.44
C GLY A 61 -13.72 14.07 11.59
N LEU A 62 -12.74 13.42 12.20
CA LEU A 62 -11.57 12.88 11.50
C LEU A 62 -11.76 11.40 11.17
N ARG A 63 -11.23 10.99 10.01
CA ARG A 63 -11.21 9.59 9.60
C ARG A 63 -10.22 8.82 10.49
N PHE A 64 -10.68 7.80 11.20
CA PHE A 64 -9.81 6.83 11.86
C PHE A 64 -9.35 5.77 10.84
N VAL A 65 -8.04 5.53 10.77
CA VAL A 65 -7.46 4.53 9.86
C VAL A 65 -6.67 3.52 10.68
N ASP A 66 -7.03 2.24 10.51
CA ASP A 66 -6.27 1.15 11.10
C ASP A 66 -5.04 0.84 10.25
N VAL A 67 -3.91 1.40 10.69
CA VAL A 67 -2.58 1.22 10.09
C VAL A 67 -2.04 -0.22 10.19
N THR A 68 -2.67 -1.11 10.97
CA THR A 68 -2.28 -2.53 10.99
C THR A 68 -2.85 -3.33 9.83
N THR A 69 -3.96 -2.85 9.25
CA THR A 69 -4.66 -3.50 8.13
C THR A 69 -4.39 -2.79 6.80
N GLY A 70 -4.21 -1.47 6.82
CA GLY A 70 -3.86 -0.70 5.64
C GLY A 70 -2.38 -0.80 5.27
N SER A 71 -2.08 -1.11 4.01
CA SER A 71 -0.71 -1.06 3.49
C SER A 71 -0.40 0.33 2.92
N PRO A 72 0.66 1.01 3.37
CA PRO A 72 1.09 2.27 2.78
C PRO A 72 1.60 2.05 1.35
N THR A 73 1.31 3.00 0.48
CA THR A 73 1.70 2.99 -0.93
C THR A 73 3.16 3.43 -1.03
N VAL A 74 3.97 2.77 -1.87
CA VAL A 74 5.40 3.12 -2.04
C VAL A 74 5.60 4.60 -2.39
N GLY A 75 4.76 5.17 -3.26
CA GLY A 75 4.82 6.60 -3.60
C GLY A 75 4.53 7.55 -2.43
N ALA A 76 3.72 7.11 -1.46
CA ALA A 76 3.45 7.86 -0.24
C ALA A 76 4.66 7.83 0.72
N LEU A 77 5.31 6.66 0.84
CA LEU A 77 6.53 6.48 1.64
C LEU A 77 7.72 7.27 1.10
N VAL A 78 7.90 7.36 -0.22
CA VAL A 78 9.00 8.14 -0.83
C VAL A 78 8.87 9.64 -0.54
N LYS A 79 7.64 10.14 -0.35
CA LYS A 79 7.37 11.57 -0.13
C LYS A 79 7.64 12.03 1.29
N VAL A 80 7.66 11.12 2.25
CA VAL A 80 7.98 11.42 3.64
C VAL A 80 9.24 10.64 4.02
N PRO A 81 10.38 11.31 4.26
CA PRO A 81 11.58 10.64 4.73
C PRO A 81 11.33 9.91 6.06
N GLU A 82 11.97 8.74 6.25
CA GLU A 82 11.81 7.92 7.46
C GLU A 82 12.04 8.71 8.74
N GLU A 83 13.04 9.60 8.74
CA GLU A 83 13.37 10.43 9.89
C GLU A 83 12.23 11.37 10.30
N VAL A 84 11.52 11.93 9.31
CA VAL A 84 10.34 12.76 9.52
C VAL A 84 9.17 11.91 10.00
N ALA A 85 8.96 10.74 9.38
CA ALA A 85 7.91 9.79 9.75
C ALA A 85 8.06 9.31 11.20
N ARG A 86 9.28 8.97 11.64
CA ARG A 86 9.58 8.55 13.02
C ARG A 86 9.46 9.71 14.01
N ARG A 87 9.99 10.89 13.66
CA ARG A 87 9.98 12.06 14.55
C ARG A 87 8.57 12.56 14.82
N GLN A 88 7.74 12.68 13.79
CA GLN A 88 6.36 13.15 13.92
C GLN A 88 5.37 12.02 14.24
N VAL A 89 5.84 10.77 14.29
CA VAL A 89 5.04 9.55 14.48
C VAL A 89 3.86 9.52 13.51
N VAL A 90 4.20 9.49 12.22
CA VAL A 90 3.25 9.50 11.12
C VAL A 90 3.57 8.44 10.08
N LEU A 91 2.54 7.89 9.46
CA LEU A 91 2.65 6.92 8.38
C LEU A 91 1.90 7.44 7.15
N PRO A 92 2.59 7.75 6.04
CA PRO A 92 1.93 8.13 4.80
C PRO A 92 1.26 6.89 4.18
N MET A 93 -0.06 6.96 3.96
CA MET A 93 -0.85 5.80 3.54
C MET A 93 -1.01 5.75 2.02
N PHE A 94 -1.70 6.72 1.44
CA PHE A 94 -1.98 6.76 0.01
C PHE A 94 -2.28 8.20 -0.43
N PHE A 95 -2.29 8.40 -1.74
CA PHE A 95 -2.75 9.65 -2.33
C PHE A 95 -4.23 9.53 -2.70
N GLU A 96 -5.01 10.51 -2.27
CA GLU A 96 -6.39 10.71 -2.69
C GLU A 96 -6.42 11.95 -3.60
N GLY A 97 -6.24 11.73 -4.91
CA GLY A 97 -6.06 12.81 -5.88
C GLY A 97 -4.72 13.52 -5.71
N ASP A 98 -4.75 14.82 -5.40
CA ASP A 98 -3.57 15.64 -5.10
C ASP A 98 -3.19 15.62 -3.61
N ARG A 99 -3.99 14.97 -2.77
CA ARG A 99 -3.84 15.01 -1.31
C ARG A 99 -3.17 13.76 -0.79
N LEU A 100 -2.20 13.93 0.10
CA LEU A 100 -1.56 12.80 0.79
C LEU A 100 -2.34 12.49 2.07
N VAL A 101 -2.91 11.28 2.16
CA VAL A 101 -3.52 10.79 3.39
C VAL A 101 -2.42 10.27 4.31
N VAL A 102 -2.30 10.87 5.48
CA VAL A 102 -1.27 10.52 6.47
C VAL A 102 -1.96 10.08 7.75
N ALA A 103 -1.65 8.87 8.19
CA ALA A 103 -2.04 8.39 9.50
C ALA A 103 -1.12 9.02 10.56
N MET A 104 -1.71 9.68 11.56
CA MET A 104 -1.00 10.47 12.57
C MET A 104 -1.49 10.07 13.96
N ALA A 105 -0.57 10.03 14.93
CA ALA A 105 -0.92 9.83 16.33
C ALA A 105 -1.72 11.03 16.88
N GLU A 106 -1.36 12.23 16.43
CA GLU A 106 -1.98 13.49 16.85
C GLU A 106 -2.37 14.34 15.63
N PRO A 107 -3.55 14.08 15.05
CA PRO A 107 -3.98 14.76 13.83
C PRO A 107 -4.34 16.24 14.03
N THR A 108 -4.50 16.69 15.28
CA THR A 108 -4.74 18.11 15.62
C THR A 108 -3.46 18.94 15.74
N ASN A 109 -2.29 18.31 15.60
CA ASN A 109 -1.02 19.02 15.71
C ASN A 109 -0.73 19.83 14.42
N HIS A 110 -1.04 21.13 14.47
CA HIS A 110 -0.85 22.04 13.35
C HIS A 110 0.62 22.16 12.89
N LEU A 111 1.59 22.05 13.81
CA LEU A 111 3.01 22.12 13.49
C LEU A 111 3.45 20.91 12.67
N ALA A 112 3.02 19.71 13.08
CA ALA A 112 3.31 18.48 12.35
C ALA A 112 2.70 18.51 10.94
N LEU A 113 1.46 19.00 10.80
CA LEU A 113 0.80 19.15 9.51
C LEU A 113 1.53 20.13 8.59
N GLN A 114 1.97 21.28 9.10
CA GLN A 114 2.73 22.26 8.32
C GLN A 114 4.08 21.72 7.86
N GLU A 115 4.81 21.01 8.73
CA GLU A 115 6.09 20.39 8.36
C GLU A 115 5.90 19.33 7.27
N LEU A 116 4.90 18.46 7.42
CA LEU A 116 4.59 17.44 6.42
C LEU A 116 4.17 18.04 5.08
N GLN A 117 3.38 19.12 5.07
CA GLN A 117 3.04 19.83 3.84
C GLN A 117 4.28 20.47 3.18
N THR A 118 5.18 21.03 4.00
CA THR A 118 6.43 21.64 3.50
C THR A 118 7.35 20.60 2.86
N VAL A 119 7.48 19.43 3.50
CA VAL A 119 8.34 18.34 3.02
C VAL A 119 7.73 17.64 1.81
N THR A 120 6.43 17.36 1.83
CA THR A 120 5.75 16.58 0.77
C THR A 120 5.36 17.43 -0.44
N GLY A 121 5.26 18.76 -0.27
CA GLY A 121 4.79 19.70 -1.29
C GLY A 121 3.34 19.48 -1.71
N SER A 122 2.56 18.69 -0.95
CA SER A 122 1.18 18.31 -1.27
C SER A 122 0.26 18.59 -0.07
N PRO A 123 -1.03 18.89 -0.30
CA PRO A 123 -2.00 19.01 0.78
C PRO A 123 -2.09 17.69 1.57
N VAL A 124 -1.83 17.74 2.87
CA VAL A 124 -1.90 16.56 3.75
C VAL A 124 -3.29 16.47 4.37
N VAL A 125 -3.93 15.30 4.26
CA VAL A 125 -5.17 14.97 4.94
C VAL A 125 -4.85 14.09 6.15
N PRO A 126 -5.03 14.59 7.38
CA PRO A 126 -4.77 13.80 8.57
C PRO A 126 -5.83 12.70 8.74
N ALA A 127 -5.36 11.50 9.07
CA ALA A 127 -6.16 10.41 9.60
C ALA A 127 -5.66 10.05 11.00
N ALA A 128 -6.56 9.80 11.93
CA ALA A 128 -6.18 9.40 13.28
C ALA A 128 -5.77 7.93 13.31
N ALA A 129 -4.67 7.62 13.98
CA ALA A 129 -4.20 6.26 14.21
C ALA A 129 -3.53 6.14 15.58
N HIS A 130 -3.45 4.92 16.12
CA HIS A 130 -2.83 4.68 17.42
C HIS A 130 -1.30 4.79 17.34
N ARG A 131 -0.68 5.40 18.36
CA ARG A 131 0.76 5.68 18.40
C ARG A 131 1.62 4.42 18.29
N GLN A 132 1.27 3.35 19.00
CA GLN A 132 2.07 2.11 18.96
C GLN A 132 1.94 1.40 17.61
N ASP A 133 0.73 1.39 17.05
CA ASP A 133 0.49 0.79 15.74
C ASP A 133 1.26 1.54 14.65
N LEU A 134 1.28 2.87 14.71
CA LEU A 134 2.09 3.70 13.82
C LEU A 134 3.58 3.40 13.93
N GLN A 135 4.15 3.33 15.15
CA GLN A 135 5.57 3.05 15.32
C GLN A 135 5.98 1.68 14.74
N GLN A 136 5.16 0.65 14.96
CA GLN A 136 5.38 -0.67 14.38
C GLN A 136 5.24 -0.65 12.85
N ALA A 137 4.22 0.04 12.34
CA ALA A 137 3.96 0.13 10.91
C ALA A 137 5.04 0.93 10.16
N ILE A 138 5.53 2.04 10.73
CA ILE A 138 6.66 2.82 10.20
C ILE A 138 7.89 1.92 10.09
N THR A 139 8.21 1.19 11.15
CA THR A 139 9.38 0.30 11.16
C THR A 139 9.26 -0.75 10.05
N LYS A 140 8.12 -1.45 9.97
CA LYS A 140 7.87 -2.46 8.92
C LYS A 140 7.85 -1.87 7.50
N ALA A 141 7.29 -0.67 7.32
CA ALA A 141 7.11 -0.07 6.00
C ALA A 141 8.44 0.42 5.40
N TYR A 142 9.28 1.08 6.20
CA TYR A 142 10.57 1.60 5.74
C TYR A 142 11.67 0.51 5.69
N GLU A 143 11.62 -0.51 6.56
CA GLU A 143 12.51 -1.68 6.45
C GLU A 143 12.27 -2.47 5.14
N ARG A 144 11.01 -2.57 4.70
CA ARG A 144 10.66 -3.25 3.44
C ARG A 144 11.22 -2.53 2.22
N GLN A 145 11.26 -1.19 2.23
CA GLN A 145 11.87 -0.39 1.15
C GLN A 145 13.38 -0.59 1.04
N MET A 146 14.11 -0.77 2.15
CA MET A 146 15.56 -1.03 2.11
C MET A 146 15.91 -2.43 1.57
N SER A 147 14.95 -3.36 1.53
CA SER A 147 15.14 -4.68 0.91
C SER A 147 14.94 -4.69 -0.61
N THR A 148 14.36 -3.63 -1.19
CA THR A 148 14.06 -3.51 -2.62
C THR A 148 14.52 -2.15 -3.16
N GLY A 149 15.84 -1.96 -3.29
CA GLY A 149 16.42 -0.79 -3.97
C GLY A 149 17.88 -0.53 -3.58
N PRO A 150 18.75 -0.09 -4.52
CA PRO A 150 20.19 -0.22 -4.38
C PRO A 150 20.76 0.71 -3.31
N SER A 151 21.65 0.15 -2.50
CA SER A 151 22.62 0.86 -1.68
C SER A 151 23.28 1.99 -2.49
N ALA A 152 23.08 3.22 -2.05
CA ALA A 152 23.99 4.32 -2.33
C ALA A 152 24.16 5.19 -1.08
N ALA A 153 25.44 5.41 -0.76
CA ALA A 153 25.98 6.45 0.10
C ALA A 153 25.92 6.24 1.63
N SER A 154 26.86 5.43 2.12
CA SER A 154 27.85 5.98 3.04
C SER A 154 29.25 5.52 2.61
N ALA A 155 30.07 6.52 2.30
CA ALA A 155 31.45 6.39 1.86
C ALA A 155 32.35 5.89 2.99
N SER A 156 33.27 4.96 2.70
CA SER A 156 34.69 5.09 3.08
C SER A 156 35.57 3.97 2.51
N ALA A 157 36.69 4.40 1.93
CA ALA A 157 38.00 3.74 1.84
C ALA A 157 38.32 2.72 0.71
N LEU A 158 39.56 2.92 0.22
CA LEU A 158 40.30 2.41 -0.93
C LEU A 158 40.53 0.88 -0.99
N PRO A 159 41.00 0.35 -2.15
CA PRO A 159 41.09 -1.08 -2.44
C PRO A 159 42.43 -1.69 -2.01
N PRO A 160 42.51 -3.03 -1.99
CA PRO A 160 43.68 -3.66 -2.58
C PRO A 160 43.31 -4.78 -3.56
N ARG A 161 44.00 -4.78 -4.71
CA ARG A 161 44.46 -5.99 -5.41
C ARG A 161 46.00 -5.89 -5.44
N PRO A 162 46.79 -6.93 -5.76
CA PRO A 162 46.41 -8.27 -6.25
C PRO A 162 47.19 -9.42 -5.57
N ASN A 163 46.76 -10.66 -5.79
CA ASN A 163 47.67 -11.72 -6.24
C ASN A 163 46.88 -12.92 -6.75
N ALA A 164 47.05 -13.21 -8.03
CA ALA A 164 46.82 -14.52 -8.62
C ALA A 164 48.13 -15.34 -8.54
N PRO A 165 48.02 -16.67 -8.51
CA PRO A 165 48.57 -17.46 -9.63
C PRO A 165 47.47 -18.40 -10.19
N VAL A 166 47.23 -18.51 -11.50
CA VAL A 166 48.04 -19.08 -12.61
C VAL A 166 47.98 -20.62 -12.64
N PHE A 167 47.32 -21.14 -13.69
CA PHE A 167 47.42 -22.45 -14.36
C PHE A 167 46.99 -23.70 -13.56
N GLY A 168 46.40 -24.75 -14.15
CA GLY A 168 46.44 -25.23 -15.53
C GLY A 168 45.29 -26.20 -15.89
N PRO A 169 45.49 -27.10 -16.86
CA PRO A 169 44.50 -27.34 -17.92
C PRO A 169 43.69 -28.64 -17.79
N SER A 170 42.59 -28.69 -18.56
CA SER A 170 41.97 -29.84 -19.23
C SER A 170 42.09 -31.23 -18.58
N ASP A 171 40.94 -31.86 -18.30
CA ASP A 171 40.73 -33.15 -18.95
C ASP A 171 39.26 -33.48 -19.21
N SER A 172 39.11 -34.09 -20.37
CA SER A 172 37.97 -34.78 -20.92
C SER A 172 37.42 -35.88 -20.01
N SER A 173 36.10 -36.12 -20.06
CA SER A 173 35.50 -37.47 -20.16
C SER A 173 33.99 -37.42 -19.91
N ARG A 174 33.20 -37.58 -20.98
CA ARG A 174 31.95 -38.35 -20.95
C ARG A 174 32.34 -39.84 -21.02
N PRO A 175 31.56 -40.79 -20.47
CA PRO A 175 30.49 -41.36 -21.29
C PRO A 175 29.20 -41.80 -20.55
N ASN A 176 28.14 -41.88 -21.36
CA ASN A 176 26.88 -42.63 -21.29
C ASN A 176 26.50 -43.48 -20.08
N GLY A 177 25.21 -43.37 -19.70
CA GLY A 177 24.45 -44.42 -19.04
C GLY A 177 22.94 -44.19 -19.17
N ASN A 178 22.28 -44.98 -20.02
CA ASN A 178 20.83 -45.07 -20.21
C ASN A 178 20.16 -45.69 -18.96
N GLY A 179 18.97 -45.23 -18.55
CA GLY A 179 18.22 -45.84 -17.45
C GLY A 179 16.77 -45.39 -17.38
N VAL A 180 15.86 -46.33 -17.61
CA VAL A 180 14.39 -46.25 -17.67
C VAL A 180 13.78 -45.95 -16.29
N GLY A 181 12.62 -45.26 -16.24
CA GLY A 181 11.84 -44.99 -15.02
C GLY A 181 11.33 -46.26 -14.29
N PRO A 182 10.70 -46.15 -13.11
CA PRO A 182 9.42 -45.44 -12.96
C PRO A 182 9.20 -44.70 -11.63
N GLY A 183 8.21 -43.80 -11.61
CA GLY A 183 7.42 -43.48 -10.40
C GLY A 183 8.15 -42.83 -9.23
N ALA A 184 8.54 -41.57 -9.37
CA ALA A 184 8.66 -40.68 -8.21
C ALA A 184 7.31 -39.96 -8.03
N PRO A 185 6.79 -39.83 -6.80
CA PRO A 185 5.62 -39.02 -6.56
C PRO A 185 5.97 -37.60 -6.98
N VAL A 186 5.18 -37.01 -7.87
CA VAL A 186 5.15 -35.56 -8.03
C VAL A 186 5.03 -34.98 -6.62
N PRO A 187 6.04 -34.23 -6.14
CA PRO A 187 5.78 -33.34 -5.02
C PRO A 187 4.71 -32.42 -5.56
N VAL A 188 3.52 -32.47 -4.96
CA VAL A 188 2.50 -31.45 -5.13
C VAL A 188 3.17 -30.13 -4.82
N GLU A 189 3.63 -29.45 -5.87
CA GLU A 189 4.19 -28.12 -5.81
C GLU A 189 3.15 -27.27 -5.13
N ALA A 190 3.53 -26.80 -3.93
CA ALA A 190 2.73 -25.97 -3.08
C ALA A 190 1.99 -24.93 -3.91
N GLU A 191 0.66 -24.89 -3.74
CA GLU A 191 -0.19 -23.85 -4.29
C GLU A 191 0.39 -22.49 -3.90
N ALA A 192 1.16 -21.90 -4.81
CA ALA A 192 1.60 -20.53 -4.70
C ALA A 192 0.32 -19.70 -4.69
N VAL A 193 -0.01 -19.10 -3.55
CA VAL A 193 -1.11 -18.16 -3.41
C VAL A 193 -0.89 -17.07 -4.46
N LEU A 194 -1.60 -17.18 -5.60
CA LEU A 194 -1.47 -16.26 -6.72
C LEU A 194 -1.99 -14.90 -6.26
N LYS A 195 -1.17 -13.85 -6.41
CA LYS A 195 -1.51 -12.50 -5.93
C LYS A 195 -2.80 -11.97 -6.58
N GLU A 196 -3.57 -11.22 -5.81
CA GLU A 196 -4.74 -10.49 -6.32
C GLU A 196 -4.32 -9.45 -7.37
N PRO A 197 -5.13 -9.25 -8.42
CA PRO A 197 -4.81 -8.32 -9.47
C PRO A 197 -4.96 -6.87 -8.97
N ASN A 198 -3.85 -6.13 -8.91
CA ASN A 198 -3.82 -4.72 -8.56
C ASN A 198 -3.12 -3.93 -9.67
N LEU A 199 -3.83 -2.97 -10.25
CA LEU A 199 -3.32 -2.18 -11.38
C LEU A 199 -2.05 -1.42 -11.01
N ALA A 200 -1.96 -0.86 -9.80
CA ALA A 200 -0.77 -0.15 -9.36
C ALA A 200 0.45 -1.08 -9.37
N GLU A 201 0.32 -2.30 -8.85
CA GLU A 201 1.42 -3.29 -8.85
C GLU A 201 1.86 -3.67 -10.27
N PHE A 202 0.92 -3.77 -11.22
CA PHE A 202 1.26 -4.02 -12.63
C PHE A 202 2.05 -2.87 -13.22
N LEU A 203 1.63 -1.63 -12.99
CA LEU A 203 2.32 -0.44 -13.49
C LEU A 203 3.72 -0.29 -12.88
N PHE A 204 3.87 -0.59 -11.59
CA PHE A 204 5.17 -0.65 -10.93
C PHE A 204 6.08 -1.72 -11.55
N ALA A 205 5.56 -2.92 -11.79
CA ALA A 205 6.35 -3.99 -12.38
C ALA A 205 6.82 -3.69 -13.81
N ILE A 206 6.04 -2.93 -14.59
CA ILE A 206 6.48 -2.40 -15.90
C ILE A 206 7.70 -1.49 -15.71
N ILE A 207 7.64 -0.58 -14.74
CA ILE A 207 8.71 0.39 -14.49
C ILE A 207 9.99 -0.32 -14.02
N GLU A 208 9.88 -1.19 -13.02
CA GLU A 208 11.02 -1.96 -12.49
C GLU A 208 11.61 -2.92 -13.54
N GLY A 209 10.73 -3.56 -14.32
CA GLY A 209 11.11 -4.50 -15.37
C GLY A 209 11.60 -3.85 -16.67
N GLY A 210 11.58 -2.51 -16.78
CA GLY A 210 11.92 -1.79 -18.00
C GLY A 210 11.00 -2.12 -19.18
N ALA A 211 9.75 -2.47 -18.92
CA ALA A 211 8.77 -2.78 -19.95
C ALA A 211 8.18 -1.51 -20.57
N SER A 212 7.81 -1.59 -21.84
CA SER A 212 7.27 -0.48 -22.63
C SER A 212 5.75 -0.41 -22.63
N ASP A 213 5.09 -1.58 -22.60
CA ASP A 213 3.64 -1.69 -22.60
C ASP A 213 3.17 -2.82 -21.68
N LEU A 214 2.00 -2.65 -21.09
CA LEU A 214 1.23 -3.69 -20.42
C LEU A 214 -0.03 -3.98 -21.20
N HIS A 215 -0.24 -5.26 -21.48
CA HIS A 215 -1.44 -5.79 -22.10
C HIS A 215 -2.23 -6.58 -21.07
N MET A 216 -3.50 -6.22 -20.93
CA MET A 216 -4.46 -6.91 -20.10
C MET A 216 -5.56 -7.46 -21.02
N THR A 217 -5.68 -8.79 -21.05
CA THR A 217 -6.65 -9.50 -21.89
C THR A 217 -7.23 -10.68 -21.11
N VAL A 218 -8.52 -10.93 -21.30
CA VAL A 218 -9.22 -12.02 -20.61
C VAL A 218 -8.60 -13.38 -20.93
N GLY A 219 -8.44 -14.20 -19.90
CA GLY A 219 -7.91 -15.56 -20.01
C GLY A 219 -6.39 -15.65 -20.06
N LEU A 220 -5.69 -14.51 -20.08
CA LEU A 220 -4.23 -14.43 -20.01
C LEU A 220 -3.81 -13.74 -18.70
N PRO A 221 -2.63 -14.05 -18.15
CA PRO A 221 -2.03 -13.22 -17.11
C PRO A 221 -1.72 -11.82 -17.68
N PRO A 222 -1.47 -10.81 -16.83
CA PRO A 222 -0.96 -9.53 -17.29
C PRO A 222 0.32 -9.74 -18.09
N MET A 223 0.37 -9.24 -19.32
CA MET A 223 1.51 -9.40 -20.21
C MET A 223 2.27 -8.08 -20.33
N MET A 224 3.59 -8.11 -20.21
CA MET A 224 4.45 -6.93 -20.36
C MET A 224 5.32 -7.07 -21.61
N ARG A 225 5.50 -5.97 -22.34
CA ARG A 225 6.40 -5.90 -23.48
C ARG A 225 7.77 -5.38 -23.06
N VAL A 226 8.75 -6.27 -22.91
CA VAL A 226 10.13 -5.93 -22.54
C VAL A 226 11.01 -6.11 -23.77
N ASN A 227 11.78 -5.08 -24.15
CA ASN A 227 12.66 -5.11 -25.33
C ASN A 227 11.98 -5.57 -26.65
N GLY A 228 10.67 -5.31 -26.79
CA GLY A 228 9.87 -5.70 -27.96
C GLY A 228 9.19 -7.07 -27.87
N GLU A 229 9.51 -7.90 -26.87
CA GLU A 229 8.91 -9.22 -26.67
C GLU A 229 7.84 -9.21 -25.57
N LEU A 230 6.75 -9.95 -25.79
CA LEU A 230 5.67 -10.10 -24.82
C LEU A 230 5.97 -11.22 -23.84
N SER A 231 6.03 -10.88 -22.55
CA SER A 231 6.32 -11.81 -21.46
C SER A 231 5.24 -11.71 -20.37
N PRO A 232 4.82 -12.83 -19.76
CA PRO A 232 3.85 -12.80 -18.67
C PRO A 232 4.48 -12.24 -17.39
N LEU A 233 3.71 -11.44 -16.66
CA LEU A 233 4.10 -10.96 -15.35
C LEU A 233 4.04 -12.12 -14.33
N LYS A 234 5.18 -12.43 -13.72
CA LYS A 234 5.32 -13.57 -12.79
C LYS A 234 4.51 -13.33 -11.51
N GLY A 235 3.91 -14.41 -10.99
CA GLY A 235 3.22 -14.40 -9.69
C GLY A 235 1.73 -14.02 -9.74
N TYR A 236 1.16 -13.83 -10.93
CA TYR A 236 -0.26 -13.49 -11.09
C TYR A 236 -1.05 -14.57 -11.81
N ARG A 237 -2.32 -14.67 -11.43
CA ARG A 237 -3.30 -15.53 -12.11
C ARG A 237 -3.74 -14.94 -13.45
N LYS A 238 -4.38 -15.78 -14.27
CA LYS A 238 -5.09 -15.33 -15.47
C LYS A 238 -6.18 -14.32 -15.08
N LEU A 239 -6.29 -13.24 -15.85
CA LEU A 239 -7.28 -12.20 -15.63
C LEU A 239 -8.65 -12.65 -16.13
N ALA A 240 -9.67 -12.56 -15.29
CA ALA A 240 -11.06 -12.69 -15.69
C ALA A 240 -11.58 -11.35 -16.25
N ALA A 241 -12.68 -11.39 -17.01
CA ALA A 241 -13.31 -10.18 -17.54
C ALA A 241 -13.67 -9.18 -16.44
N GLN A 242 -14.18 -9.68 -15.31
CA GLN A 242 -14.54 -8.86 -14.15
C GLN A 242 -13.31 -8.21 -13.50
N ASP A 243 -12.18 -8.91 -13.42
CA ASP A 243 -10.93 -8.36 -12.86
C ASP A 243 -10.49 -7.15 -13.69
N ILE A 244 -10.45 -7.28 -15.02
CA ILE A 244 -10.04 -6.20 -15.93
C ILE A 244 -11.02 -5.02 -15.82
N GLN A 245 -12.32 -5.28 -15.83
CA GLN A 245 -13.33 -4.24 -15.71
C GLN A 245 -13.17 -3.45 -14.40
N GLN A 246 -12.98 -4.12 -13.27
CA GLN A 246 -12.77 -3.46 -11.97
C GLN A 246 -11.50 -2.59 -12.00
N LEU A 247 -10.39 -3.12 -12.50
CA LEU A 247 -9.11 -2.40 -12.58
C LEU A 247 -9.19 -1.16 -13.48
N ILE A 248 -9.86 -1.27 -14.62
CA ILE A 248 -10.03 -0.14 -15.53
C ILE A 248 -10.99 0.89 -14.94
N TYR A 249 -12.12 0.47 -14.39
CA TYR A 249 -13.11 1.41 -13.88
C TYR A 249 -12.55 2.18 -12.68
N ALA A 250 -11.64 1.60 -11.91
CA ALA A 250 -10.94 2.28 -10.82
C ALA A 250 -10.15 3.53 -11.26
N ILE A 251 -9.70 3.61 -12.52
CA ILE A 251 -8.96 4.76 -13.06
C ILE A 251 -9.80 5.70 -13.94
N LEU A 252 -11.03 5.31 -14.29
CA LEU A 252 -11.93 6.11 -15.12
C LEU A 252 -12.85 7.00 -14.27
N THR A 253 -12.95 8.28 -14.64
CA THR A 253 -13.99 9.20 -14.13
C THR A 253 -15.37 8.81 -14.66
N GLN A 254 -16.44 9.27 -14.01
CA GLN A 254 -17.82 8.97 -14.41
C GLN A 254 -18.09 9.30 -15.90
N ARG A 255 -17.68 10.49 -16.34
CA ARG A 255 -17.82 10.93 -17.74
C ARG A 255 -17.04 10.07 -18.72
N GLN A 256 -15.87 9.58 -18.32
CA GLN A 256 -15.05 8.67 -19.14
C GLN A 256 -15.67 7.28 -19.23
N ARG A 257 -16.28 6.78 -18.15
CA ARG A 257 -17.02 5.51 -18.15
C ARG A 257 -18.20 5.57 -19.12
N GLU A 258 -19.01 6.62 -19.03
CA GLU A 258 -20.12 6.86 -19.98
C GLU A 258 -19.62 6.89 -21.42
N THR A 259 -18.52 7.60 -21.68
CA THR A 259 -17.91 7.66 -23.02
C THR A 259 -17.44 6.27 -23.51
N PHE A 260 -16.87 5.46 -22.62
CA PHE A 260 -16.42 4.10 -22.94
C PHE A 260 -17.60 3.16 -23.18
N GLU A 261 -18.67 3.25 -22.38
CA GLU A 261 -19.88 2.44 -22.55
C GLU A 261 -20.59 2.74 -23.88
N ASP A 262 -20.58 4.01 -24.32
CA ASP A 262 -21.16 4.41 -25.59
C ASP A 262 -20.29 4.02 -26.80
N LYS A 263 -18.98 4.24 -26.71
CA LYS A 263 -18.05 4.10 -27.86
C LYS A 263 -17.32 2.76 -27.92
N LEU A 264 -17.32 2.00 -26.82
CA LEU A 264 -16.58 0.75 -26.63
C LEU A 264 -15.05 0.88 -26.77
N GLU A 265 -14.55 2.11 -26.87
CA GLU A 265 -13.12 2.46 -26.90
C GLU A 265 -12.89 3.78 -26.16
N LEU A 266 -11.74 3.89 -25.49
CA LEU A 266 -11.36 5.10 -24.78
C LEU A 266 -9.83 5.21 -24.68
N ASP A 267 -9.29 6.36 -25.04
CA ASP A 267 -7.88 6.71 -24.87
C ASP A 267 -7.75 7.79 -23.79
N ILE A 268 -7.01 7.49 -22.73
CA ILE A 268 -6.75 8.44 -21.64
C ILE A 268 -5.27 8.49 -21.30
N SER A 269 -4.87 9.57 -20.63
CA SER A 269 -3.57 9.66 -19.96
C SER A 269 -3.77 9.43 -18.47
N TYR A 270 -3.09 8.42 -17.93
CA TYR A 270 -3.07 8.12 -16.50
C TYR A 270 -1.66 8.41 -15.95
N SER A 271 -1.56 9.24 -14.92
CA SER A 271 -0.28 9.59 -14.32
C SER A 271 -0.10 8.79 -13.03
N LEU A 272 0.96 7.98 -12.94
CA LEU A 272 1.38 7.36 -11.68
C LEU A 272 2.29 8.36 -10.94
N PRO A 273 1.82 8.98 -9.83
CA PRO A 273 2.52 10.09 -9.20
C PRO A 273 3.96 9.74 -8.80
N GLY A 274 4.91 10.55 -9.24
CA GLY A 274 6.34 10.39 -8.91
C GLY A 274 7.08 9.34 -9.73
N HIS A 275 6.43 8.68 -10.71
CA HIS A 275 7.05 7.60 -11.48
C HIS A 275 6.99 7.84 -12.99
N ALA A 276 5.81 7.67 -13.60
CA ALA A 276 5.65 7.76 -15.05
C ALA A 276 4.22 8.13 -15.42
N ARG A 277 4.05 8.62 -16.65
CA ARG A 277 2.74 8.80 -17.26
C ARG A 277 2.49 7.62 -18.18
N PHE A 278 1.25 7.19 -18.26
CA PHE A 278 0.82 6.08 -19.09
C PHE A 278 -0.27 6.57 -20.04
N ARG A 279 -0.14 6.21 -21.31
CA ARG A 279 -1.26 6.27 -22.25
C ARG A 279 -2.03 4.96 -22.12
N VAL A 280 -3.25 5.05 -21.63
CA VAL A 280 -4.12 3.90 -21.43
C VAL A 280 -5.15 3.89 -22.54
N ASN A 281 -5.10 2.84 -23.34
CA ASN A 281 -6.10 2.55 -24.35
C ASN A 281 -6.97 1.39 -23.85
N VAL A 282 -8.25 1.68 -23.60
CA VAL A 282 -9.26 0.72 -23.19
C VAL A 282 -10.14 0.43 -24.39
N PHE A 283 -10.45 -0.84 -24.61
CA PHE A 283 -11.32 -1.26 -25.70
C PHE A 283 -12.15 -2.48 -25.29
N GLN A 284 -13.31 -2.67 -25.89
CA GLN A 284 -14.09 -3.90 -25.76
C GLN A 284 -14.01 -4.72 -27.06
N GLN A 285 -13.61 -5.98 -26.95
CA GLN A 285 -13.55 -6.92 -28.06
C GLN A 285 -14.31 -8.20 -27.70
N ARG A 286 -15.25 -8.62 -28.55
CA ARG A 286 -16.08 -9.83 -28.34
C ARG A 286 -16.70 -9.88 -26.94
N GLU A 287 -17.31 -8.77 -26.53
CA GLU A 287 -17.93 -8.57 -25.21
C GLU A 287 -16.95 -8.52 -24.02
N ALA A 288 -15.64 -8.71 -24.22
CA ALA A 288 -14.63 -8.64 -23.18
C ALA A 288 -13.88 -7.30 -23.18
N VAL A 289 -13.71 -6.68 -22.01
CA VAL A 289 -12.88 -5.48 -21.83
C VAL A 289 -11.40 -5.87 -21.88
N GLY A 290 -10.63 -5.12 -22.66
CA GLY A 290 -9.18 -5.20 -22.74
C GLY A 290 -8.55 -3.83 -22.56
N SER A 291 -7.26 -3.82 -22.21
CA SER A 291 -6.51 -2.59 -22.06
C SER A 291 -5.06 -2.77 -22.47
N VAL A 292 -4.52 -1.73 -23.10
CA VAL A 292 -3.10 -1.57 -23.41
C VAL A 292 -2.62 -0.29 -22.75
N MET A 293 -1.61 -0.39 -21.90
CA MET A 293 -1.04 0.75 -21.18
C MET A 293 0.41 0.92 -21.61
N ARG A 294 0.71 2.05 -22.27
CA ARG A 294 2.06 2.38 -22.72
C ARG A 294 2.68 3.42 -21.80
N MET A 295 3.91 3.19 -21.38
CA MET A 295 4.66 4.21 -20.67
C MET A 295 5.02 5.38 -21.60
N ILE A 296 4.71 6.60 -21.17
CA ILE A 296 5.15 7.84 -21.80
C ILE A 296 6.34 8.37 -20.98
N PRO A 297 7.54 8.51 -21.58
CA PRO A 297 8.71 9.09 -20.93
C PRO A 297 8.55 10.58 -20.61
#